data_AF-A0A917UQ86-F1
#
_entry.id   AF-A0A917UQ86-F1
#
_cell.length_a   1.000
_cell.length_b   1.000
_cell.length_c   1.000
_cell.angle_alpha   90.00
_cell.angle_beta   90.00
_cell.angle_gamma   90.00
#
_symmetry.space_group_name_H-M   'P 1'
#
loop_
_entity.id
_entity.type
_entity.pdbx_description
1 polymer ?
#
loop_
_entity_poly.entity_id
_entity_poly.type
_entity_poly.pdbx_seq_one_letter_code
_entity_poly.pdbx_strand_id
1 'polypeptide(L)'
;MSLSVSELVWPYLPSLSVGAILGFCAGFAVKRIGRMTVLLVGLLFLALQILAWQGLLTVNWGRVQALAEPWVQRGGREFGAWVLGIVQTNLPFGGGFVAAFLVGLRAR
;
A
#
# COMPACT_ATOMS: atom_id res chain seq x y z
N MET A 1 25.00 16.48 -30.85
CA MET A 1 24.24 17.18 -29.79
C MET A 1 23.99 16.18 -28.67
N SER A 2 24.64 16.33 -27.52
CA SER A 2 24.31 15.55 -26.33
C SER A 2 23.06 16.18 -25.71
N LEU A 3 21.92 15.49 -25.77
CA LEU A 3 20.71 15.91 -25.08
C LEU A 3 21.03 16.05 -23.59
N SER A 4 20.85 17.25 -23.06
CA SER A 4 21.02 17.48 -21.63
C SER A 4 19.84 16.85 -20.87
N VAL A 5 20.09 16.29 -19.69
CA VAL A 5 19.03 15.69 -18.85
C VAL A 5 17.91 16.70 -18.59
N SER A 6 18.24 17.99 -18.49
CA SER A 6 17.29 19.09 -18.36
C SER A 6 16.28 19.15 -19.51
N GLU A 7 16.72 19.03 -20.76
CA GLU A 7 15.83 19.09 -21.93
C GLU A 7 14.91 17.87 -22.01
N LEU A 8 15.36 16.73 -21.46
CA LEU A 8 14.58 15.50 -21.42
C LEU A 8 13.49 15.54 -20.34
N VAL A 9 13.75 16.21 -19.21
CA VAL A 9 12.85 16.23 -18.04
C VAL A 9 11.84 17.38 -18.11
N TRP A 10 12.22 18.52 -18.71
CA TRP A 10 11.38 19.72 -18.80
C TRP A 10 9.93 19.49 -19.26
N PRO A 11 9.66 18.74 -20.35
CA PRO A 11 8.28 18.53 -20.80
C PRO A 11 7.45 17.64 -19.86
N TYR A 12 8.09 16.84 -19.02
CA TYR A 12 7.43 15.89 -18.13
C TYR A 12 7.30 16.36 -16.68
N LEU A 13 7.96 17.47 -16.34
CA LEU A 13 8.03 18.04 -15.00
C LEU A 13 6.63 18.29 -14.36
N PRO A 14 5.62 18.83 -15.08
CA PRO A 14 4.30 19.06 -14.50
C PRO A 14 3.59 17.77 -14.11
N SER A 15 3.66 16.73 -14.95
CA SER A 15 3.04 15.42 -14.66
C SER A 15 3.72 14.73 -13.50
N LEU A 16 5.05 14.83 -13.41
CA LEU A 16 5.84 14.26 -12.32
C LEU A 16 5.52 14.93 -10.98
N SER A 17 5.38 16.26 -10.95
CA SER A 17 5.15 17.01 -9.72
C SER A 17 3.74 16.77 -9.16
N VAL A 18 2.71 16.79 -10.02
CA VAL A 18 1.33 16.47 -9.61
C VAL A 18 1.25 15.02 -9.14
N GLY A 19 1.87 14.09 -9.89
CA GLY A 19 1.98 12.69 -9.48
C GLY A 19 2.61 12.56 -8.10
N ALA A 20 3.74 13.23 -7.87
CA ALA A 20 4.44 13.18 -6.59
C ALA A 20 3.60 13.72 -5.42
N ILE A 21 2.92 14.85 -5.59
CA ILE A 21 2.08 15.43 -4.52
C ILE A 21 0.93 14.48 -4.17
N LEU A 22 0.20 14.00 -5.19
CA LEU A 22 -0.92 13.09 -4.97
C LEU A 22 -0.46 11.75 -4.39
N GLY A 23 0.66 11.22 -4.87
CA GLY A 23 1.28 10.01 -4.37
C GLY A 23 1.61 10.14 -2.89
N PHE A 24 2.31 11.19 -2.50
CA PHE A 24 2.66 11.44 -1.10
C PHE A 24 1.42 11.54 -0.20
N CYS A 25 0.42 12.34 -0.58
CA CYS A 25 -0.82 12.49 0.17
C CYS A 25 -1.56 11.15 0.33
N ALA A 26 -1.69 10.39 -0.76
CA ALA A 26 -2.32 9.07 -0.74
C ALA A 26 -1.55 8.09 0.18
N GLY A 27 -0.22 8.05 0.07
CA GLY A 27 0.63 7.20 0.90
C GLY A 27 0.53 7.56 2.38
N PHE A 28 0.51 8.85 2.70
CA PHE A 28 0.34 9.33 4.07
C PHE A 28 -1.04 8.97 4.65
N ALA A 29 -2.10 9.12 3.86
CA ALA A 29 -3.45 8.72 4.27
C ALA A 29 -3.54 7.21 4.55
N VAL A 30 -2.99 6.38 3.66
CA VAL A 30 -2.89 4.92 3.85
C VAL A 30 -2.11 4.58 5.11
N LYS A 31 -0.98 5.26 5.39
CA LYS A 31 -0.21 5.07 6.64
C LYS A 31 -1.08 5.32 7.87
N ARG A 32 -1.85 6.42 7.88
CA ARG A 32 -2.66 6.82 9.03
C ARG A 32 -3.75 5.80 9.33
N ILE A 33 -4.48 5.36 8.31
CA ILE A 33 -5.54 4.36 8.43
C ILE A 33 -4.94 2.99 8.77
N GLY A 34 -3.87 2.59 8.08
CA GLY A 34 -3.19 1.31 8.26
C GLY A 34 -2.69 1.10 9.70
N ARG A 35 -2.17 2.14 10.36
CA ARG A 35 -1.80 2.05 11.78
C ARG A 35 -2.99 1.67 12.67
N MET A 36 -4.15 2.28 12.47
CA MET A 36 -5.35 1.98 13.25
C MET A 36 -5.85 0.56 12.96
N THR A 37 -5.86 0.14 11.69
CA THR A 37 -6.26 -1.20 11.29
C THR A 37 -5.37 -2.28 11.91
N VAL A 38 -4.04 -2.12 11.84
CA VAL A 38 -3.09 -3.08 12.43
C VAL A 38 -3.25 -3.18 13.94
N LEU A 39 -3.47 -2.05 14.62
CA LEU A 39 -3.74 -2.05 16.07
C LEU A 39 -5.03 -2.81 16.41
N LEU A 40 -6.12 -2.56 15.68
CA LEU A 40 -7.40 -3.24 15.91
C LEU A 40 -7.29 -4.76 15.67
N VAL A 41 -6.64 -5.17 14.58
CA VAL A 41 -6.40 -6.59 14.27
C VAL A 41 -5.53 -7.25 15.34
N GLY A 42 -4.47 -6.56 15.80
CA GLY A 42 -3.60 -7.06 16.87
C GLY A 42 -4.33 -7.21 18.20
N LEU A 43 -5.18 -6.25 18.58
CA LEU A 43 -6.00 -6.32 19.79
C LEU A 43 -7.03 -7.45 19.71
N LEU A 44 -7.70 -7.61 18.56
CA LEU A 44 -8.62 -8.72 18.33
C LEU A 44 -7.89 -10.06 18.45
N PHE A 45 -6.71 -10.18 17.85
CA PHE A 45 -5.88 -11.38 17.97
C PHE A 45 -5.53 -11.66 19.44
N LEU A 46 -5.07 -10.67 20.18
CA LEU A 46 -4.74 -10.84 21.60
C LEU A 46 -5.96 -11.29 22.42
N ALA A 47 -7.13 -10.72 22.18
CA ALA A 47 -8.38 -11.12 22.84
C ALA A 47 -8.73 -12.59 22.55
N LEU A 48 -8.60 -13.04 21.30
CA LEU A 48 -8.81 -14.44 20.93
C LEU A 48 -7.83 -15.39 21.63
N GLN A 49 -6.56 -14.99 21.73
CA GLN A 49 -5.54 -15.78 22.42
C GLN A 49 -5.84 -15.91 23.92
N ILE A 50 -6.31 -14.83 24.57
CA ILE A 50 -6.71 -14.87 25.98
C ILE A 50 -7.89 -15.82 26.18
N LEU A 51 -8.94 -15.71 25.36
CA LEU A 51 -10.11 -16.59 25.45
C LEU A 51 -9.74 -18.06 25.20
N ALA A 52 -8.85 -18.32 24.23
CA ALA A 52 -8.35 -19.66 23.96
C ALA A 52 -7.53 -20.22 25.13
N TRP A 53 -6.67 -19.40 25.74
CA TRP A 53 -5.87 -19.79 26.90
C TRP A 53 -6.74 -20.11 28.14
N GLN A 54 -7.83 -19.39 28.33
CA GLN A 54 -8.83 -19.64 29.38
C GLN A 54 -9.72 -20.88 29.10
N GLY A 55 -9.56 -21.53 27.94
CA GLY A 55 -10.39 -22.67 27.53
C GLY A 55 -11.83 -22.30 27.13
N LEU A 56 -12.12 -21.01 26.93
CA LEU A 56 -13.47 -20.53 26.55
C LEU A 56 -13.79 -20.82 25.07
N LEU A 57 -12.78 -20.96 24.22
CA LEU A 57 -12.94 -21.34 22.81
C LEU A 57 -11.70 -22.06 22.28
N THR A 58 -11.87 -22.81 21.18
CA THR A 58 -10.77 -23.45 20.45
C THR A 58 -10.65 -22.85 19.06
N VAL A 59 -9.47 -22.32 18.72
CA VAL A 59 -9.23 -21.71 17.40
C VAL A 59 -8.86 -22.78 16.38
N ASN A 60 -9.64 -22.90 15.31
CA ASN A 60 -9.30 -23.75 14.17
C ASN A 60 -8.46 -22.96 13.15
N TRP A 61 -7.13 -23.07 13.26
CA TRP A 61 -6.20 -22.36 12.38
C TRP A 61 -6.31 -22.73 10.90
N GLY A 62 -6.65 -23.98 10.57
CA GLY A 62 -6.85 -24.40 9.19
C GLY A 62 -8.03 -23.68 8.53
N ARG A 63 -9.15 -23.51 9.26
CA ARG A 63 -10.30 -22.72 8.79
C ARG A 63 -9.98 -21.23 8.70
N VAL A 64 -9.24 -20.69 9.67
CA VAL A 64 -8.80 -19.28 9.65
C VAL A 64 -7.96 -19.02 8.39
N GLN A 65 -7.00 -19.90 8.08
CA GLN A 65 -6.16 -19.78 6.89
C GLN A 65 -6.99 -19.89 5.61
N ALA A 66 -7.88 -20.88 5.49
CA ALA A 66 -8.73 -21.05 4.33
C ALA A 66 -9.64 -19.83 4.07
N LEU A 67 -10.08 -19.16 5.14
CA LEU A 67 -10.86 -17.93 5.04
C LEU A 67 -9.99 -16.72 4.65
N ALA A 68 -8.76 -16.62 5.17
CA ALA A 68 -7.88 -15.48 4.94
C ALA A 68 -7.19 -15.52 3.57
N GLU A 69 -6.80 -16.70 3.11
CA GLU A 69 -5.98 -16.91 1.92
C GLU A 69 -6.56 -16.25 0.65
N PRO A 70 -7.86 -16.37 0.32
CA PRO A 70 -8.43 -15.70 -0.84
C PRO A 70 -8.36 -14.17 -0.76
N TRP A 71 -8.44 -13.59 0.44
CA TRP A 71 -8.34 -12.13 0.61
C TRP A 71 -6.91 -11.65 0.45
N VAL A 72 -5.95 -12.37 1.05
CA VAL A 72 -4.52 -12.04 0.94
C VAL A 72 -4.06 -12.15 -0.50
N GLN A 73 -4.41 -13.25 -1.19
CA GLN A 73 -4.00 -13.47 -2.57
C GLN A 73 -4.66 -12.45 -3.53
N ARG A 74 -5.97 -12.22 -3.41
CA ARG A 74 -6.66 -11.23 -4.26
C ARG A 74 -6.14 -9.82 -4.02
N GLY A 75 -6.01 -9.40 -2.76
CA GLY A 75 -5.51 -8.08 -2.42
C GLY A 75 -4.11 -7.82 -2.97
N GLY A 76 -3.20 -8.80 -2.87
CA GLY A 76 -1.85 -8.67 -3.44
C GLY A 76 -1.85 -8.55 -4.96
N ARG A 77 -2.65 -9.36 -5.66
CA ARG A 77 -2.76 -9.34 -7.12
C ARG A 77 -3.39 -8.04 -7.64
N GLU A 78 -4.50 -7.63 -7.05
CA GLU A 78 -5.22 -6.41 -7.44
C GLU A 78 -4.38 -5.15 -7.18
N PHE A 79 -3.69 -5.09 -6.03
CA PHE A 79 -2.76 -4.00 -5.74
C PHE A 79 -1.61 -3.95 -6.74
N GLY A 80 -0.99 -5.10 -7.04
CA GLY A 80 0.10 -5.18 -8.03
C GLY A 80 -0.36 -4.76 -9.43
N ALA A 81 -1.52 -5.23 -9.87
CA ALA A 81 -2.13 -4.84 -11.15
C ALA A 81 -2.45 -3.34 -11.20
N TRP A 82 -2.97 -2.76 -10.12
CA TRP A 82 -3.23 -1.33 -10.01
C TRP A 82 -1.94 -0.49 -10.09
N VAL A 83 -0.89 -0.89 -9.38
CA VAL A 83 0.43 -0.22 -9.45
C VAL A 83 0.98 -0.27 -10.89
N LEU A 84 0.95 -1.45 -11.51
CA LEU A 84 1.42 -1.62 -12.89
C LEU A 84 0.59 -0.79 -13.87
N GLY A 85 -0.74 -0.74 -13.69
CA GLY A 85 -1.63 0.08 -14.50
C GLY A 85 -1.28 1.57 -14.42
N ILE A 86 -1.08 2.11 -13.22
CA ILE A 86 -0.70 3.53 -13.03
C ILE A 86 0.63 3.86 -13.73
N VAL A 87 1.62 2.98 -13.61
CA VAL A 87 2.94 3.18 -14.22
C VAL A 87 2.87 3.05 -15.74
N GLN A 88 2.15 2.07 -16.27
CA GLN A 88 2.07 1.82 -17.71
C GLN A 88 1.22 2.85 -18.47
N THR A 89 0.15 3.37 -17.86
CA THR A 89 -0.73 4.35 -18.51
C THR A 89 -0.11 5.73 -18.63
N ASN A 90 0.73 6.13 -17.67
CA ASN A 90 1.37 7.45 -17.72
C ASN A 90 2.70 7.43 -16.97
N LEU A 91 3.75 6.96 -17.63
CA LEU A 91 5.07 6.73 -17.04
C LEU A 91 5.61 7.91 -16.20
N PRO A 92 5.56 9.18 -16.67
CA PRO A 92 6.04 10.32 -15.89
C PRO A 92 5.20 10.58 -14.63
N PHE A 93 3.87 10.59 -14.76
CA PHE A 93 2.96 10.79 -13.63
C PHE A 93 3.01 9.61 -12.65
N GLY A 94 2.86 8.39 -13.17
CA GLY A 94 2.79 7.14 -12.40
C GLY A 94 4.11 6.84 -11.68
N GLY A 95 5.24 7.14 -12.32
CA GLY A 95 6.56 7.06 -11.69
C GLY A 95 6.68 8.02 -10.50
N GLY A 96 6.33 9.30 -10.68
CA GLY A 96 6.31 10.29 -9.60
C GLY A 96 5.34 9.92 -8.47
N PHE A 97 4.15 9.45 -8.84
CA PHE A 97 3.12 9.01 -7.91
C PHE A 97 3.56 7.83 -7.06
N VAL A 98 4.00 6.72 -7.66
CA VAL A 98 4.38 5.51 -6.92
C VAL A 98 5.59 5.80 -6.02
N ALA A 99 6.60 6.52 -6.52
CA ALA A 99 7.76 6.89 -5.72
C ALA A 99 7.36 7.73 -4.49
N ALA A 100 6.57 8.79 -4.69
CA ALA A 100 6.14 9.64 -3.59
C ALA A 100 5.13 8.96 -2.65
N PHE A 101 4.32 8.03 -3.15
CA PHE A 101 3.44 7.19 -2.34
C PHE A 101 4.23 6.34 -1.34
N LEU A 102 5.31 5.69 -1.79
CA LEU A 102 6.19 4.92 -0.92
C LEU A 102 6.92 5.81 0.12
N VAL A 103 7.18 7.07 -0.22
CA VAL A 103 7.71 8.07 0.73
C VAL A 103 6.64 8.47 1.75
N GLY A 104 5.41 8.77 1.30
CA GLY A 104 4.27 9.09 2.16
C GLY A 104 3.94 7.97 3.16
N LEU A 105 4.07 6.71 2.74
CA LEU A 105 3.94 5.54 3.63
C LEU A 105 4.98 5.52 4.77
N ARG A 106 6.16 6.11 4.56
CA ARG A 106 7.24 6.17 5.55
C ARG A 106 7.27 7.48 6.34
N ALA A 107 6.69 8.57 5.81
CA ALA A 107 6.65 9.89 6.44
C ALA A 107 6.18 9.82 7.90
N ARG A 108 6.98 10.32 8.85
CA ARG A 108 6.85 10.05 10.28
C ARG A 108 5.45 10.37 10.83
#